data_AF-A0A0F9JCG4-F1
#
_entry.id   AF-A0A0F9JCG4-F1
#
_cell.length_a   1.000
_cell.length_b   1.000
_cell.length_c   1.000
_cell.angle_alpha   90.00
_cell.angle_beta   90.00
_cell.angle_gamma   90.00
#
_symmetry.space_group_name_H-M   'P 1'
#
loop_
_entity.id
_entity.type
_entity.pdbx_description
1 polymer ?
#
loop_
_entity_poly.entity_id
_entity_poly.type
_entity_poly.pdbx_seq_one_letter_code
_entity_poly.pdbx_strand_id
1 'polypeptide(L)'
;MIWNAEQYIQLRPAEGTSGESSICVPTSAGCFIGDKMKFCFSCKQVKPLSEFNKNRNRKNGHRYHCRICQHKYQREYEKTDKHKLYMLRYNQSEKGKAKNHRATSRYRQTDKGRLNSKKCSERYRIRYPERIKAKDAVHNAVLADKIPCIRTRRCYFCFEQAEQYHHYKGYKPKFWLDVIPVCKKCHRKFHPAEKRMHEILNRFLYGDKK
;
A
#
# COMPACT_ATOMS: atom_id res chain seq x y z
N MET A 1 27.36 -17.47 28.98
CA MET A 1 26.78 -18.61 29.73
C MET A 1 27.07 -19.88 28.94
N ILE A 2 28.10 -20.59 29.37
CA ILE A 2 28.57 -21.86 28.81
C ILE A 2 27.57 -22.92 29.28
N TRP A 3 27.00 -23.69 28.36
CA TRP A 3 26.01 -24.72 28.70
C TRP A 3 26.71 -26.06 28.94
N ASN A 4 26.42 -26.68 30.09
CA ASN A 4 26.87 -28.02 30.49
C ASN A 4 26.26 -29.10 29.58
N ALA A 5 27.07 -30.09 29.22
CA ALA A 5 26.80 -31.13 28.23
C ALA A 5 25.76 -32.19 28.65
N GLU A 6 25.17 -32.10 29.85
CA GLU A 6 24.41 -33.21 30.46
C GLU A 6 22.89 -33.18 30.18
N GLN A 7 22.35 -32.11 29.59
CA GLN A 7 20.90 -32.03 29.32
C GLN A 7 20.47 -32.55 27.93
N TYR A 8 21.37 -33.21 27.18
CA TYR A 8 21.11 -33.65 25.80
C TYR A 8 20.93 -35.18 25.65
N ILE A 9 20.44 -35.88 26.68
CA ILE A 9 20.21 -37.33 26.62
C ILE A 9 18.82 -37.66 27.21
N GLN A 10 17.76 -37.47 26.43
CA GLN A 10 16.42 -38.04 26.73
C GLN A 10 15.62 -38.39 25.45
N LEU A 11 16.30 -38.89 24.42
CA LEU A 11 15.65 -39.65 23.32
C LEU A 11 16.63 -40.73 22.82
N ARG A 12 16.97 -41.69 23.69
CA ARG A 12 17.60 -42.96 23.26
C ARG A 12 16.50 -44.02 23.14
N PRO A 13 16.24 -44.58 21.95
CA PRO A 13 15.54 -45.85 21.85
C PRO A 13 16.42 -46.95 22.45
N ALA A 14 15.78 -47.90 23.13
CA ALA A 14 16.43 -48.99 23.82
C ALA A 14 16.93 -50.05 22.82
N GLU A 15 18.21 -50.39 22.96
CA GLU A 15 18.89 -51.65 22.65
C GLU A 15 19.26 -52.03 21.20
N GLY A 16 20.52 -52.49 21.07
CA GLY A 16 20.89 -53.63 20.23
C GLY A 16 21.23 -53.36 18.76
N THR A 17 22.49 -53.06 18.47
CA THR A 17 23.40 -53.84 17.59
C THR A 17 24.58 -52.98 17.17
N SER A 18 25.76 -53.60 17.22
CA SER A 18 27.07 -53.08 16.83
C SER A 18 27.08 -52.60 15.38
N GLY A 19 27.25 -51.30 15.19
CA GLY A 19 27.44 -50.67 13.89
C GLY A 19 27.80 -49.20 14.07
N GLU A 20 29.09 -48.89 13.96
CA GLU A 20 29.71 -47.57 13.80
C GLU A 20 28.85 -46.36 14.17
N SER A 21 29.01 -45.93 15.42
CA SER A 21 28.41 -44.73 15.98
C SER A 21 28.89 -43.48 15.24
N SER A 22 28.14 -43.08 14.21
CA SER A 22 28.26 -41.77 13.57
C SER A 22 27.68 -40.69 14.48
N ILE A 23 28.34 -40.42 15.60
CA ILE A 23 28.01 -39.32 16.51
C ILE A 23 28.52 -38.03 15.85
N CYS A 24 27.64 -37.34 15.11
CA CYS A 24 27.98 -36.04 14.55
C CYS A 24 28.09 -35.00 15.69
N VAL A 25 29.28 -34.45 15.88
CA VAL A 25 29.48 -33.24 16.66
C VAL A 25 28.86 -32.07 15.86
N PRO A 26 28.10 -31.14 16.48
CA PRO A 26 27.48 -30.02 15.78
C PRO A 26 28.56 -29.03 15.33
N THR A 27 29.12 -29.23 14.15
CA THR A 27 29.96 -28.23 13.48
C THR A 27 29.07 -27.23 12.74
N SER A 28 29.58 -26.00 12.57
CA SER A 28 28.96 -24.91 11.82
C SER A 28 28.67 -25.25 10.34
N ALA A 29 29.14 -26.40 9.85
CA ALA A 29 28.92 -26.91 8.50
C ALA A 29 27.59 -27.68 8.29
N GLY A 30 26.83 -27.95 9.35
CA GLY A 30 25.48 -28.51 9.26
C GLY A 30 25.46 -30.04 9.27
N CYS A 31 24.95 -30.61 10.38
CA CYS A 31 24.82 -32.05 10.52
C CYS A 31 23.65 -32.61 9.69
N PHE A 32 23.94 -33.69 8.96
CA PHE A 32 23.00 -34.56 8.27
C PHE A 32 22.80 -35.83 9.10
N ILE A 33 21.54 -36.21 9.32
CA ILE A 33 21.16 -37.51 9.87
C ILE A 33 20.45 -38.23 8.71
N GLY A 34 21.21 -38.66 7.70
CA GLY A 34 20.71 -39.31 6.48
C GLY A 34 20.14 -38.38 5.39
N ASP A 35 20.10 -38.87 4.15
CA ASP A 35 19.77 -38.13 2.91
C ASP A 35 18.38 -37.45 2.88
N LYS A 36 17.51 -37.74 3.85
CA LYS A 36 16.12 -37.25 3.86
C LYS A 36 15.73 -36.46 5.11
N MET A 37 16.58 -36.35 6.12
CA MET A 37 16.26 -35.63 7.36
C MET A 37 17.23 -34.48 7.62
N LYS A 38 16.72 -33.41 8.23
CA LYS A 38 17.50 -32.22 8.56
C LYS A 38 17.05 -31.62 9.87
N PHE A 39 18.02 -31.17 10.66
CA PHE A 39 17.76 -30.45 11.89
C PHE A 39 17.41 -28.98 11.63
N CYS A 40 16.33 -28.50 12.24
CA CYS A 40 15.94 -27.10 12.24
C CYS A 40 16.51 -26.36 13.45
N PHE A 41 17.33 -25.34 13.22
CA PHE A 41 17.96 -24.58 14.32
C PHE A 41 17.01 -23.67 15.10
N SER A 42 15.80 -23.41 14.60
CA SER A 42 14.82 -22.55 15.30
C SER A 42 13.94 -23.34 16.26
N CYS A 43 13.32 -24.43 15.80
CA CYS A 43 12.47 -25.28 16.65
C CYS A 43 13.23 -26.46 17.27
N LYS A 44 14.51 -26.64 16.92
CA LYS A 44 15.40 -27.67 17.45
C LYS A 44 14.88 -29.11 17.24
N GLN A 45 14.20 -29.35 16.12
CA GLN A 45 13.66 -30.66 15.75
C GLN A 45 14.31 -31.18 14.47
N VAL A 46 14.51 -32.49 14.38
CA VAL A 46 14.84 -33.19 13.14
C VAL A 46 13.55 -33.39 12.35
N LYS A 47 13.54 -32.91 11.11
CA LYS A 47 12.37 -32.92 10.22
C LYS A 47 12.78 -33.42 8.83
N PRO A 48 11.86 -33.96 8.04
CA PRO A 48 12.18 -34.38 6.67
C PRO A 48 12.58 -33.18 5.81
N LEU A 49 13.46 -33.38 4.82
CA LEU A 49 13.92 -32.32 3.91
C LEU A 49 12.76 -31.64 3.15
N SER A 50 11.65 -32.34 2.94
CA SER A 50 10.42 -31.79 2.36
C SER A 50 9.82 -30.63 3.17
N GLU A 51 10.05 -30.58 4.48
CA GLU A 51 9.63 -29.48 5.36
C GLU A 51 10.55 -28.26 5.29
N PHE A 52 11.65 -28.33 4.53
CA PHE A 52 12.56 -27.21 4.33
C PHE A 52 12.35 -26.59 2.95
N ASN A 53 12.68 -25.31 2.84
CA ASN A 53 12.66 -24.61 1.55
C ASN A 53 13.97 -24.86 0.79
N LYS A 54 13.86 -25.10 -0.51
CA LYS A 54 15.02 -25.24 -1.39
C LYS A 54 15.80 -23.92 -1.45
N ASN A 55 17.12 -24.01 -1.41
CA ASN A 55 18.05 -22.90 -1.56
C ASN A 55 19.25 -23.37 -2.38
N ARG A 56 19.24 -23.02 -3.68
CA ARG A 56 20.26 -23.44 -4.66
C ARG A 56 21.66 -22.92 -4.35
N ASN A 57 21.78 -21.86 -3.56
CA ASN A 57 23.07 -21.25 -3.22
C ASN A 57 23.77 -21.96 -2.04
N ARG A 58 23.16 -23.01 -1.49
CA ARG A 58 23.75 -23.81 -0.39
C ARG A 58 24.21 -25.15 -0.96
N LYS A 59 25.35 -25.64 -0.47
CA LYS A 59 25.90 -26.98 -0.80
C LYS A 59 24.84 -28.08 -0.74
N ASN A 60 23.95 -27.99 0.24
CA ASN A 60 22.93 -29.00 0.54
C ASN A 60 21.55 -28.70 -0.05
N GLY A 61 21.42 -27.64 -0.84
CA GLY A 61 20.19 -27.30 -1.55
C GLY A 61 18.98 -26.89 -0.69
N HIS A 62 19.12 -26.79 0.64
CA HIS A 62 18.02 -26.52 1.59
C HIS A 62 18.39 -25.47 2.64
N ARG A 63 17.38 -24.76 3.17
CA ARG A 63 17.53 -23.81 4.29
C ARG A 63 17.82 -24.50 5.63
N TYR A 64 18.33 -23.73 6.60
CA TYR A 64 18.59 -24.19 7.98
C TYR A 64 17.35 -24.28 8.86
N HIS A 65 16.31 -23.52 8.52
CA HIS A 65 15.06 -23.48 9.28
C HIS A 65 13.94 -24.16 8.48
N CYS A 66 13.07 -24.88 9.17
CA CYS A 66 11.89 -25.47 8.55
C CYS A 66 10.93 -24.36 8.05
N ARG A 67 10.04 -24.72 7.11
CA ARG A 67 9.07 -23.80 6.51
C ARG A 67 8.23 -23.06 7.55
N ILE A 68 7.79 -23.75 8.60
CA ILE A 68 6.97 -23.18 9.68
C ILE A 68 7.76 -22.08 10.42
N CYS A 69 8.97 -22.37 10.86
CA CYS A 69 9.82 -21.38 11.53
C CYS A 69 10.15 -20.20 10.62
N GLN A 70 10.43 -20.47 9.34
CA GLN A 70 10.69 -19.41 8.36
C GLN A 70 9.47 -18.50 8.15
N HIS A 71 8.26 -19.07 8.06
CA HIS A 71 7.02 -18.30 7.93
C HIS A 71 6.71 -17.50 9.19
N LYS A 72 6.97 -18.08 10.38
CA LYS A 72 6.83 -17.35 11.65
C LYS A 72 7.75 -16.15 11.69
N TYR A 73 9.05 -16.35 11.44
CA TYR A 73 10.04 -15.28 11.39
C TYR A 73 9.68 -14.20 10.37
N GLN A 74 9.25 -14.59 9.16
CA GLN A 74 8.87 -13.65 8.11
C GLN A 74 7.67 -12.79 8.53
N ARG A 75 6.63 -13.39 9.13
CA ARG A 75 5.47 -12.65 9.65
C ARG A 75 5.83 -11.69 10.79
N GLU A 76 6.76 -12.07 11.65
CA GLU A 76 7.26 -11.19 12.71
C GLU A 76 8.07 -10.03 12.11
N TYR A 77 8.95 -10.32 11.15
CA TYR A 77 9.73 -9.30 10.45
C TYR A 77 8.84 -8.29 9.70
N GLU A 78 7.78 -8.75 9.05
CA GLU A 78 6.82 -7.91 8.33
C GLU A 78 6.16 -6.84 9.22
N LYS A 79 5.98 -7.15 10.52
CA LYS A 79 5.41 -6.22 11.50
C LYS A 79 6.39 -5.16 11.97
N THR A 80 7.70 -5.38 11.78
CA THR A 80 8.73 -4.43 12.20
C THR A 80 8.68 -3.14 11.38
N ASP A 81 9.02 -2.02 12.00
CA ASP A 81 9.04 -0.74 11.29
C ASP A 81 10.11 -0.70 10.20
N LYS A 82 11.22 -1.43 10.39
CA LYS A 82 12.24 -1.62 9.35
C LYS A 82 11.64 -2.20 8.07
N HIS A 83 10.80 -3.23 8.18
CA HIS A 83 10.13 -3.81 7.03
C HIS A 83 9.12 -2.85 6.41
N LYS A 84 8.30 -2.17 7.22
CA LYS A 84 7.35 -1.16 6.73
C LYS A 84 8.06 -0.05 5.96
N LEU A 85 9.16 0.48 6.50
CA LEU A 85 9.99 1.50 5.85
C LEU A 85 10.61 1.00 4.54
N TYR A 86 11.11 -0.24 4.52
CA TYR A 86 11.59 -0.88 3.30
C TYR A 86 10.48 -0.95 2.24
N MET A 87 9.27 -1.39 2.62
CA MET A 87 8.13 -1.48 1.71
C MET A 87 7.65 -0.11 1.22
N LEU A 88 7.65 0.91 2.09
CA LEU A 88 7.35 2.29 1.70
C LEU A 88 8.35 2.79 0.64
N ARG A 89 9.66 2.63 0.89
CA ARG A 89 10.72 2.99 -0.08
C ARG A 89 10.58 2.21 -1.38
N TYR A 90 10.31 0.90 -1.31
CA TYR A 90 10.09 0.07 -2.50
C TYR A 90 8.88 0.55 -3.31
N ASN A 91 7.75 0.83 -2.66
CA ASN A 91 6.53 1.33 -3.32
C ASN A 91 6.73 2.72 -3.96
N GLN A 92 7.64 3.53 -3.42
CA GLN A 92 8.03 4.83 -3.98
C GLN A 92 9.09 4.71 -5.09
N SER A 93 9.81 3.59 -5.17
CA SER A 93 10.75 3.34 -6.27
C SER A 93 10.04 3.24 -7.62
N GLU A 94 10.74 3.56 -8.70
CA GLU A 94 10.18 3.46 -10.06
C GLU A 94 9.72 2.05 -10.41
N LYS A 95 10.47 1.02 -9.97
CA LYS A 95 10.08 -0.39 -10.14
C LYS A 95 8.77 -0.71 -9.41
N GLY A 96 8.64 -0.26 -8.16
CA GLY A 96 7.44 -0.46 -7.35
C GLY A 96 6.22 0.27 -7.92
N LYS A 97 6.36 1.55 -8.27
CA LYS A 97 5.33 2.32 -8.97
C LYS A 97 4.91 1.66 -10.28
N ALA A 98 5.85 1.24 -11.11
CA ALA A 98 5.55 0.58 -12.39
C ALA A 98 4.83 -0.76 -12.21
N LYS A 99 5.19 -1.54 -11.17
CA LYS A 99 4.46 -2.77 -10.81
C LYS A 99 3.03 -2.46 -10.36
N ASN A 100 2.85 -1.50 -9.47
CA ASN A 100 1.55 -1.11 -8.94
C ASN A 100 0.66 -0.52 -10.04
N HIS A 101 1.19 0.36 -10.87
CA HIS A 101 0.50 0.92 -12.02
C HIS A 101 0.01 -0.17 -12.97
N ARG A 102 0.87 -1.14 -13.33
CA ARG A 102 0.50 -2.29 -14.16
C ARG A 102 -0.60 -3.15 -13.50
N ALA A 103 -0.49 -3.42 -12.20
CA ALA A 103 -1.50 -4.18 -11.47
C ALA A 103 -2.86 -3.44 -11.44
N THR A 104 -2.86 -2.15 -11.12
CA THR A 104 -4.06 -1.31 -11.10
C THR A 104 -4.67 -1.17 -12.50
N SER A 105 -3.86 -0.97 -13.54
CA SER A 105 -4.32 -0.89 -14.93
C SER A 105 -5.03 -2.18 -15.36
N ARG A 106 -4.40 -3.34 -15.13
CA ARG A 106 -5.02 -4.65 -15.40
C ARG A 106 -6.35 -4.81 -14.65
N TYR A 107 -6.38 -4.50 -13.35
CA TYR A 107 -7.60 -4.61 -12.56
C TYR A 107 -8.73 -3.73 -13.12
N ARG A 108 -8.44 -2.48 -13.50
CA ARG A 108 -9.44 -1.56 -14.08
C ARG A 108 -10.07 -2.10 -15.37
N GLN A 109 -9.35 -2.92 -16.13
CA GLN A 109 -9.83 -3.54 -17.37
C GLN A 109 -10.64 -4.82 -17.14
N THR A 110 -10.62 -5.40 -15.94
CA THR A 110 -11.48 -6.56 -15.62
C THR A 110 -12.94 -6.17 -15.50
N ASP A 111 -13.86 -7.11 -15.71
CA ASP A 111 -15.29 -6.88 -15.48
C ASP A 111 -15.59 -6.41 -14.07
N LYS A 112 -14.94 -7.02 -13.08
CA LYS A 112 -15.06 -6.62 -11.67
C LYS A 112 -14.59 -5.18 -11.45
N GLY A 113 -13.48 -4.78 -12.06
CA GLY A 113 -12.95 -3.41 -11.98
C GLY A 113 -13.88 -2.39 -12.63
N ARG A 114 -14.37 -2.68 -13.84
CA ARG A 114 -15.34 -1.83 -14.54
C ARG A 114 -16.66 -1.71 -13.77
N LEU A 115 -17.19 -2.82 -13.27
CA LEU A 115 -18.40 -2.84 -12.45
C LEU A 115 -18.21 -2.04 -11.16
N ASN A 116 -17.06 -2.18 -10.48
CA ASN A 116 -16.76 -1.39 -9.30
C ASN A 116 -16.71 0.11 -9.62
N SER A 117 -16.10 0.51 -10.74
CA SER A 117 -16.10 1.90 -11.20
C SER A 117 -17.53 2.42 -11.42
N LYS A 118 -18.38 1.65 -12.12
CA LYS A 118 -19.80 2.00 -12.33
C LYS A 118 -20.53 2.18 -10.99
N LYS A 119 -20.36 1.24 -10.05
CA LYS A 119 -20.95 1.32 -8.71
C LYS A 119 -20.47 2.54 -7.93
N CYS A 120 -19.19 2.89 -8.00
CA CYS A 120 -18.65 4.09 -7.37
C CYS A 120 -19.25 5.37 -7.96
N SER A 121 -19.34 5.46 -9.29
CA SER A 121 -20.00 6.59 -9.97
C SER A 121 -21.46 6.71 -9.58
N GLU A 122 -22.18 5.59 -9.52
CA GLU A 122 -23.59 5.56 -9.14
C GLU A 122 -23.82 6.03 -7.70
N ARG A 123 -23.03 5.51 -6.76
CA ARG A 123 -23.07 5.97 -5.35
C ARG A 123 -22.80 7.45 -5.23
N TYR A 124 -21.89 8.00 -6.03
CA TYR A 124 -21.62 9.44 -6.03
C TYR A 124 -22.82 10.25 -6.52
N ARG A 125 -23.47 9.79 -7.60
CA ARG A 125 -24.67 10.44 -8.15
C ARG A 125 -25.83 10.46 -7.16
N ILE A 126 -26.07 9.33 -6.50
CA ILE A 126 -27.13 9.20 -5.50
C ILE A 126 -26.82 10.05 -4.26
N ARG A 127 -25.56 10.07 -3.80
CA ARG A 127 -25.18 10.77 -2.56
C ARG A 127 -25.10 12.29 -2.73
N TYR A 128 -24.69 12.76 -3.90
CA TYR A 128 -24.41 14.18 -4.15
C TYR A 128 -25.06 14.70 -5.44
N PRO A 129 -26.39 14.57 -5.60
CA PRO A 129 -27.10 15.02 -6.79
C PRO A 129 -26.98 16.54 -6.99
N GLU A 130 -26.93 17.33 -5.91
CA GLU A 130 -26.78 18.79 -5.96
C GLU A 130 -25.44 19.22 -6.55
N ARG A 131 -24.37 18.46 -6.31
CA ARG A 131 -23.03 18.75 -6.87
C ARG A 131 -22.99 18.56 -8.37
N ILE A 132 -23.72 17.56 -8.87
CA ILE A 132 -23.86 17.29 -10.30
C ILE A 132 -24.64 18.42 -10.95
N LYS A 133 -25.81 18.77 -10.39
CA LYS A 133 -26.63 19.88 -10.89
C LYS A 133 -25.87 21.20 -10.93
N ALA A 134 -25.11 21.53 -9.89
CA ALA A 134 -24.28 22.74 -9.86
C ALA A 134 -23.23 22.76 -10.98
N LYS A 135 -22.52 21.63 -11.18
CA LYS A 135 -21.54 21.49 -12.25
C LYS A 135 -22.18 21.64 -13.63
N ASP A 136 -23.35 21.03 -13.83
CA ASP A 136 -24.09 21.11 -15.09
C ASP A 136 -24.58 22.54 -15.34
N ALA A 137 -25.01 23.26 -14.30
CA ALA A 137 -25.40 24.67 -14.39
C ALA A 137 -24.24 25.56 -14.87
N VAL A 138 -23.03 25.38 -14.31
CA VAL A 138 -21.82 26.09 -14.77
C VAL A 138 -21.48 25.74 -16.22
N HIS A 139 -21.56 24.45 -16.59
CA HIS A 139 -21.30 24.02 -17.96
C HIS A 139 -22.26 24.68 -18.96
N ASN A 140 -23.56 24.65 -18.66
CA ASN A 140 -24.59 25.27 -19.49
C ASN A 140 -24.43 26.79 -19.54
N ALA A 141 -24.02 27.43 -18.44
CA ALA A 141 -23.74 28.86 -18.40
C ALA A 141 -22.52 29.25 -19.27
N VAL A 142 -21.51 28.36 -19.37
CA VAL A 142 -20.38 28.55 -20.29
C VAL A 142 -20.82 28.38 -21.74
N LEU A 143 -21.66 27.39 -22.05
CA LEU A 143 -22.20 27.20 -23.40
C LEU A 143 -23.09 28.36 -23.86
N ALA A 144 -23.79 29.00 -22.93
CA ALA A 144 -24.64 30.16 -23.18
C ALA A 144 -23.89 31.50 -23.08
N ASP A 145 -22.56 31.49 -23.00
CA ASP A 145 -21.70 32.67 -22.83
C ASP A 145 -22.02 33.57 -21.61
N LYS A 146 -22.81 33.08 -20.65
CA LYS A 146 -23.11 33.78 -19.38
C LYS A 146 -21.91 33.76 -18.44
N ILE A 147 -21.08 32.73 -18.56
CA ILE A 147 -19.80 32.60 -17.87
C ILE A 147 -18.73 32.37 -18.95
N PRO A 148 -17.56 33.02 -18.85
CA PRO A 148 -16.48 32.83 -19.80
C PRO A 148 -15.98 31.38 -19.86
N CYS A 149 -15.51 30.96 -21.03
CA CYS A 149 -14.80 29.68 -21.16
C CYS A 149 -13.57 29.64 -20.23
N ILE A 150 -13.37 28.53 -19.50
CA ILE A 150 -12.27 28.41 -18.54
C ILE A 150 -10.89 28.60 -19.16
N ARG A 151 -10.74 28.27 -20.45
CA ARG A 151 -9.48 28.43 -21.20
C ARG A 151 -9.08 29.89 -21.37
N THR A 152 -10.02 30.83 -21.30
CA THR A 152 -9.71 32.28 -21.39
C THR A 152 -9.40 32.89 -20.02
N ARG A 153 -9.50 32.11 -18.94
CA ARG A 153 -9.35 32.61 -17.58
C ARG A 153 -8.05 32.15 -16.93
N ARG A 154 -7.53 33.03 -16.07
CA ARG A 154 -6.39 32.73 -15.20
C ARG A 154 -6.90 32.24 -13.84
N CYS A 155 -6.10 31.38 -13.21
CA CYS A 155 -6.34 30.84 -11.89
C CYS A 155 -6.38 31.97 -10.88
N TYR A 156 -7.41 32.01 -10.05
CA TYR A 156 -7.60 33.07 -9.06
C TYR A 156 -6.45 33.16 -8.04
N PHE A 157 -5.81 32.04 -7.70
CA PHE A 157 -4.80 32.00 -6.64
C PHE A 157 -3.35 32.16 -7.11
N CYS A 158 -3.04 31.67 -8.31
CA CYS A 158 -1.66 31.63 -8.80
C CYS A 158 -1.48 32.27 -10.17
N PHE A 159 -2.56 32.82 -10.75
CA PHE A 159 -2.58 33.52 -12.05
C PHE A 159 -2.11 32.72 -13.27
N GLU A 160 -1.79 31.42 -13.10
CA GLU A 160 -1.55 30.47 -14.18
C GLU A 160 -2.83 30.15 -14.97
N GLN A 161 -2.71 29.49 -16.11
CA GLN A 161 -3.89 29.06 -16.88
C GLN A 161 -4.87 28.26 -16.02
N ALA A 162 -6.14 28.70 -15.95
CA ALA A 162 -7.17 27.98 -15.24
C ALA A 162 -7.61 26.74 -16.02
N GLU A 163 -8.00 25.69 -15.29
CA GLU A 163 -8.42 24.40 -15.87
C GLU A 163 -9.84 24.02 -15.47
N GLN A 164 -10.33 24.50 -14.33
CA GLN A 164 -11.62 24.13 -13.76
C GLN A 164 -12.26 25.30 -13.02
N TYR A 165 -13.59 25.30 -12.97
CA TYR A 165 -14.35 26.15 -12.05
C TYR A 165 -14.52 25.46 -10.70
N HIS A 166 -14.38 26.22 -9.61
CA HIS A 166 -14.53 25.73 -8.25
C HIS A 166 -15.68 26.45 -7.51
N HIS A 167 -16.56 25.66 -6.89
CA HIS A 167 -17.72 26.15 -6.12
C HIS A 167 -17.32 26.50 -4.68
N TYR A 168 -16.79 27.71 -4.48
CA TYR A 168 -16.28 28.14 -3.16
C TYR A 168 -17.37 28.47 -2.14
N LYS A 169 -18.59 28.80 -2.58
CA LYS A 169 -19.78 29.00 -1.71
C LYS A 169 -20.57 27.71 -1.46
N GLY A 170 -20.06 26.57 -1.92
CA GLY A 170 -20.73 25.27 -1.83
C GLY A 170 -21.76 25.05 -2.94
N TYR A 171 -22.66 24.09 -2.72
CA TYR A 171 -23.51 23.52 -3.78
C TYR A 171 -25.02 23.82 -3.63
N LYS A 172 -25.39 24.82 -2.81
CA LYS A 172 -26.79 25.26 -2.70
C LYS A 172 -27.24 25.89 -4.03
N PRO A 173 -28.50 25.71 -4.47
CA PRO A 173 -28.99 26.20 -5.77
C PRO A 173 -28.71 27.67 -6.06
N LYS A 174 -28.83 28.53 -5.04
CA LYS A 174 -28.53 29.97 -5.15
C LYS A 174 -27.07 30.30 -5.50
N PHE A 175 -26.15 29.35 -5.30
CA PHE A 175 -24.71 29.54 -5.47
C PHE A 175 -24.13 28.70 -6.61
N TRP A 176 -24.97 28.09 -7.46
CA TRP A 176 -24.48 27.23 -8.54
C TRP A 176 -23.58 27.94 -9.54
N LEU A 177 -23.78 29.25 -9.75
CA LEU A 177 -22.95 30.07 -10.65
C LEU A 177 -21.86 30.85 -9.91
N ASP A 178 -21.81 30.79 -8.57
CA ASP A 178 -20.74 31.39 -7.76
C ASP A 178 -19.49 30.51 -7.80
N VAL A 179 -18.78 30.59 -8.92
CA VAL A 179 -17.57 29.83 -9.16
C VAL A 179 -16.36 30.70 -9.44
N ILE A 180 -15.20 30.22 -9.02
CA ILE A 180 -13.90 30.85 -9.29
C ILE A 180 -13.06 29.97 -10.22
N PRO A 181 -12.36 30.55 -11.21
CA PRO A 181 -11.46 29.80 -12.08
C PRO A 181 -10.20 29.40 -11.31
N VAL A 182 -9.84 28.11 -11.35
CA VAL A 182 -8.66 27.56 -10.65
C VAL A 182 -7.92 26.54 -11.51
N CYS A 183 -6.59 26.44 -11.33
CA CYS A 183 -5.80 25.36 -11.92
C CYS A 183 -5.92 24.07 -11.08
N LYS A 184 -5.61 22.88 -11.63
CA LYS A 184 -5.74 21.60 -10.88
C LYS A 184 -4.81 21.52 -9.66
N LYS A 185 -3.67 22.23 -9.68
CA LYS A 185 -2.74 22.29 -8.55
C LYS A 185 -3.37 23.03 -7.37
N CYS A 186 -3.87 24.26 -7.60
CA CYS A 186 -4.59 25.03 -6.60
C CYS A 186 -5.88 24.33 -6.17
N HIS A 187 -6.64 23.76 -7.10
CA HIS A 187 -7.86 23.02 -6.77
C HIS A 187 -7.57 21.90 -5.77
N ARG A 188 -6.57 21.04 -6.00
CA ARG A 188 -6.22 19.97 -5.03
C ARG A 188 -5.70 20.49 -3.69
N LYS A 189 -4.99 21.61 -3.67
CA LYS A 189 -4.47 22.23 -2.44
C LYS A 189 -5.60 22.74 -1.54
N PHE A 190 -6.68 23.24 -2.15
CA PHE A 190 -7.77 23.89 -1.42
C PHE A 190 -9.09 23.09 -1.38
N HIS A 191 -9.22 22.00 -2.16
CA HIS A 191 -10.38 21.09 -2.19
C HIS A 191 -10.72 20.39 -0.85
N PRO A 192 -9.77 20.06 0.05
CA PRO A 192 -10.09 19.38 1.32
C PRO A 192 -10.84 20.25 2.34
N ALA A 193 -11.10 21.53 2.04
CA ALA A 193 -11.47 22.52 3.03
C ALA A 193 -12.63 23.42 2.57
N GLU A 194 -13.78 22.82 2.25
CA GLU A 194 -15.04 23.58 2.04
C GLU A 194 -15.29 24.62 3.16
N LYS A 195 -14.82 24.37 4.40
CA LYS A 195 -14.85 25.35 5.50
C LYS A 195 -13.75 26.41 5.44
N ARG A 196 -12.50 26.02 5.19
CA ARG A 196 -11.33 26.92 5.30
C ARG A 196 -11.18 27.87 4.11
N MET A 197 -11.69 27.52 2.93
CA MET A 197 -11.58 28.39 1.76
C MET A 197 -12.55 29.58 1.80
N HIS A 198 -13.73 29.42 2.39
CA HIS A 198 -14.64 30.54 2.63
C HIS A 198 -14.04 31.52 3.66
N GLU A 199 -13.39 31.00 4.70
CA GLU A 199 -12.64 31.80 5.70
C GLU A 199 -11.45 32.54 5.08
N ILE A 200 -10.65 31.88 4.24
CA ILE A 200 -9.52 32.50 3.54
C ILE A 200 -10.01 33.58 2.58
N LEU A 201 -11.02 33.30 1.76
CA LEU A 201 -11.57 34.28 0.81
C LEU A 201 -12.23 35.45 1.54
N ASN A 202 -12.94 35.22 2.64
CA ASN A 202 -13.52 36.30 3.44
C ASN A 202 -12.44 37.18 4.07
N ARG A 203 -11.34 36.60 4.56
CA ARG A 203 -10.21 37.34 5.11
C ARG A 203 -9.51 38.20 4.06
N PHE A 204 -9.36 37.68 2.84
CA PHE A 204 -8.77 38.41 1.72
C PHE A 204 -9.70 39.48 1.11
N LEU A 205 -11.01 39.23 1.04
CA LEU A 205 -11.96 40.12 0.38
C LEU A 205 -12.57 41.19 1.30
N TYR A 206 -12.72 40.90 2.60
CA TYR A 206 -13.42 41.80 3.54
C TYR A 206 -12.55 42.32 4.68
N GLY A 207 -11.29 41.88 4.76
CA GLY A 207 -10.38 42.20 5.86
C GLY A 207 -10.87 41.65 7.20
N ASP A 208 -9.96 41.52 8.17
CA ASP A 208 -10.35 41.30 9.55
C ASP A 208 -11.06 42.58 10.02
N LYS A 209 -12.40 42.67 9.88
CA LYS A 209 -13.19 43.74 10.49
C LYS A 209 -12.96 43.67 11.99
N LYS A 210 -12.12 44.57 12.51
CA LYS A 210 -11.98 44.82 13.94
C LYS A 210 -13.27 45.40 14.50
#